data_AF-A0A6V7W1M5-F1
#
_entry.id   AF-A0A6V7W1M5-F1
#
_cell.length_a   1.000
_cell.length_b   1.000
_cell.length_c   1.000
_cell.angle_alpha   90.00
_cell.angle_beta   90.00
_cell.angle_gamma   90.00
#
_symmetry.space_group_name_H-M   'P 1'
#
loop_
_entity.id
_entity.type
_entity.pdbx_description
1 polymer ?
#
loop_
_entity_poly.entity_id
_entity_poly.type
_entity_poly.pdbx_seq_one_letter_code
_entity_poly.pdbx_strand_id
1 'polypeptide(L)'
;MPNVPKNIEEMIIIRFWLEQLFKCAVREGRFREIVFNPKLLNLLFDDDKTIPSQFNFKELHVGFTNNLFNNSLNFTLNHLTNSTNLYLYFNYVNNLEEYINILFNILINEGNKFPKVTFHSCGLTRLFVLIIEYIATSKDCSKMVPVIYFDYIDYSNFELKKLAKNV
;
A
#
# COMPACT_ATOMS: atom_id res chain seq x y z
N MET A 1 14.05 -2.31 -19.70
CA MET A 1 13.71 -3.18 -18.55
C MET A 1 14.39 -4.51 -18.77
N PRO A 2 14.94 -5.17 -17.73
CA PRO A 2 15.37 -6.55 -17.92
C PRO A 2 14.14 -7.36 -18.33
N ASN A 3 14.32 -8.20 -19.35
CA ASN A 3 13.34 -9.24 -19.68
C ASN A 3 13.12 -10.13 -18.46
N VAL A 4 12.02 -10.89 -18.45
CA VAL A 4 11.82 -11.97 -17.46
C VAL A 4 13.13 -12.77 -17.38
N PRO A 5 13.77 -12.85 -16.20
CA PRO A 5 15.08 -13.47 -16.08
C PRO A 5 15.00 -14.92 -16.55
N LYS A 6 15.93 -15.31 -17.41
CA LYS A 6 15.96 -16.63 -18.05
C LYS A 6 16.78 -17.65 -17.26
N ASN A 7 17.65 -17.19 -16.38
CA ASN A 7 18.54 -18.01 -15.57
C ASN A 7 18.87 -17.33 -14.24
N ILE A 8 19.56 -18.06 -13.36
CA ILE A 8 19.92 -17.61 -12.01
C ILE A 8 20.88 -16.41 -12.04
N GLU A 9 21.80 -16.34 -13.00
CA GLU A 9 22.77 -15.24 -13.12
C GLU A 9 22.07 -13.90 -13.39
N GLU A 10 21.09 -13.88 -14.29
CA GLU A 10 20.24 -12.71 -14.54
C GLU A 10 19.45 -12.31 -13.28
N MET A 11 18.97 -13.27 -12.49
CA MET A 11 18.27 -13.00 -11.23
C MET A 11 19.19 -12.38 -10.18
N ILE A 12 20.44 -12.85 -10.05
CA ILE A 12 21.45 -12.28 -9.14
C ILE A 12 21.74 -10.83 -9.51
N ILE A 13 21.87 -10.53 -10.82
CA ILE A 13 22.09 -9.15 -11.29
C ILE A 13 20.89 -8.27 -10.90
N ILE A 14 19.65 -8.74 -11.14
CA ILE A 14 18.44 -8.01 -10.74
C ILE A 14 18.42 -7.77 -9.23
N ARG A 15 18.70 -8.80 -8.42
CA ARG A 15 18.78 -8.70 -6.96
C ARG A 15 19.81 -7.66 -6.52
N PHE A 16 21.01 -7.69 -7.07
CA PHE A 16 22.07 -6.72 -6.76
C PHE A 16 21.61 -5.28 -7.02
N TRP A 17 20.93 -5.02 -8.15
CA TRP A 17 20.39 -3.69 -8.45
C TRP A 17 19.26 -3.27 -7.51
N LEU A 18 18.37 -4.20 -7.14
CA LEU A 18 17.31 -3.95 -6.15
C LEU A 18 17.91 -3.61 -4.78
N GLU A 19 18.97 -4.32 -4.37
CA GLU A 19 19.71 -4.03 -3.13
C GLU A 19 20.33 -2.61 -3.12
N GLN A 20 20.80 -2.13 -4.28
CA GLN A 20 21.24 -0.73 -4.37
C GLN A 20 20.05 0.24 -4.24
N LEU A 21 18.90 -0.08 -4.83
CA LEU A 21 17.70 0.76 -4.74
C LEU A 21 17.12 0.83 -3.31
N PHE A 22 17.23 -0.23 -2.52
CA PHE A 22 16.80 -0.21 -1.10
C PHE A 22 17.59 0.77 -0.24
N LYS A 23 18.81 1.13 -0.66
CA LYS A 23 19.64 2.13 0.02
C LYS A 23 19.32 3.56 -0.40
N CYS A 24 18.43 3.76 -1.36
CA CYS A 24 18.04 5.05 -1.88
C CYS A 24 16.70 5.52 -1.29
N ALA A 25 16.54 6.83 -1.14
CA ALA A 25 15.24 7.45 -0.98
C ALA A 25 14.69 7.81 -2.36
N VAL A 26 13.60 7.17 -2.77
CA VAL A 26 13.00 7.38 -4.09
C VAL A 26 11.82 8.34 -3.93
N ARG A 27 11.77 9.38 -4.76
CA ARG A 27 10.65 10.33 -4.70
C ARG A 27 9.31 9.64 -4.98
N GLU A 28 9.27 8.80 -6.01
CA GLU A 28 8.01 8.24 -6.48
C GLU A 28 8.19 6.81 -6.99
N GLY A 29 7.33 5.90 -6.52
CA GLY A 29 7.19 4.53 -7.01
C GLY A 29 5.80 4.33 -7.63
N ARG A 30 5.75 3.82 -8.87
CA ARG A 30 4.48 3.53 -9.56
C ARG A 30 4.40 2.06 -9.91
N PHE A 31 3.40 1.40 -9.34
CA PHE A 31 3.13 -0.03 -9.48
C PHE A 31 1.75 -0.20 -10.12
N ARG A 32 1.68 -0.28 -11.45
CA ARG A 32 0.44 -0.48 -12.21
C ARG A 32 0.50 -1.83 -12.93
N GLU A 33 -0.54 -2.64 -12.79
CA GLU A 33 -0.70 -3.91 -13.53
C GLU A 33 0.46 -4.90 -13.30
N ILE A 34 1.04 -4.91 -12.10
CA ILE A 34 2.22 -5.74 -11.86
C ILE A 34 1.81 -7.17 -11.51
N VAL A 35 2.32 -8.11 -12.30
CA VAL A 35 2.28 -9.54 -11.99
C VAL A 35 3.57 -9.89 -11.26
N PHE A 36 3.50 -9.98 -9.93
CA PHE A 36 4.61 -10.54 -9.17
C PHE A 36 4.54 -12.07 -9.24
N ASN A 37 5.61 -12.70 -9.74
CA ASN A 37 5.79 -14.13 -9.60
C ASN A 37 6.19 -14.43 -8.14
N PRO A 38 5.40 -15.19 -7.36
CA PRO A 38 5.72 -15.47 -5.97
C PRO A 38 7.08 -16.14 -5.79
N LYS A 39 7.49 -17.03 -6.70
CA LYS A 39 8.83 -17.65 -6.65
C LYS A 39 9.94 -16.63 -6.84
N LEU A 40 9.71 -15.62 -7.68
CA LEU A 40 10.65 -14.52 -7.88
C LEU A 40 10.72 -13.65 -6.63
N LEU A 41 9.59 -13.34 -6.00
CA LEU A 41 9.58 -12.59 -4.74
C LEU A 41 10.36 -13.32 -3.65
N ASN A 42 10.11 -14.62 -3.46
CA ASN A 42 10.81 -15.39 -2.45
C ASN A 42 12.34 -15.39 -2.69
N LEU A 43 12.79 -15.58 -3.94
CA LEU A 43 14.22 -15.53 -4.26
C LEU A 43 14.84 -14.15 -4.02
N LEU A 44 14.07 -13.08 -4.26
CA LEU A 44 14.55 -11.71 -4.12
C LEU A 44 14.52 -11.21 -2.67
N PHE A 45 13.59 -11.70 -1.84
CA PHE A 45 13.25 -11.08 -0.54
C PHE A 45 13.27 -12.03 0.66
N ASP A 46 13.18 -13.35 0.50
CA ASP A 46 12.97 -14.29 1.62
C ASP A 46 14.24 -15.07 2.06
N ASP A 47 15.33 -15.02 1.27
CA ASP A 47 16.52 -15.84 1.56
C ASP A 47 17.43 -15.27 2.67
N ASP A 48 17.32 -13.99 3.06
CA ASP A 48 18.23 -13.37 4.05
C ASP A 48 17.52 -12.77 5.28
N LYS A 49 17.79 -13.38 6.44
CA LYS A 49 17.19 -13.09 7.76
C LYS A 49 17.72 -11.81 8.43
N THR A 50 18.56 -11.01 7.80
CA THR A 50 19.37 -10.01 8.51
C THR A 50 18.86 -8.58 8.37
N ILE A 51 18.23 -8.18 7.25
CA ILE A 51 17.59 -6.87 7.11
C ILE A 51 16.42 -6.99 6.10
N PRO A 52 15.18 -6.62 6.45
CA PRO A 52 14.10 -6.57 5.47
C PRO A 52 14.46 -5.53 4.41
N SER A 53 14.71 -6.03 3.20
CA SER A 53 14.95 -5.21 2.02
C SER A 53 13.66 -4.48 1.65
N GLN A 54 13.61 -3.18 1.92
CA GLN A 54 12.43 -2.36 1.76
C GLN A 54 12.73 -1.13 0.91
N PHE A 55 11.81 -0.81 0.00
CA PHE A 55 11.92 0.43 -0.77
C PHE A 55 11.38 1.62 0.02
N ASN A 56 12.19 2.66 0.19
CA ASN A 56 11.80 3.92 0.80
C ASN A 56 11.29 4.90 -0.26
N PHE A 57 9.98 5.15 -0.26
CA PHE A 57 9.34 6.07 -1.19
C PHE A 57 8.87 7.34 -0.47
N LYS A 58 8.89 8.49 -1.13
CA LYS A 58 8.06 9.60 -0.65
C LYS A 58 6.61 9.36 -1.03
N GLU A 59 6.36 8.99 -2.28
CA GLU A 59 5.03 8.76 -2.85
C GLU A 59 4.98 7.37 -3.49
N LEU A 60 3.98 6.57 -3.11
CA LEU A 60 3.80 5.22 -3.61
C LEU A 60 2.41 5.10 -4.25
N HIS A 61 2.39 4.82 -5.55
CA HIS A 61 1.18 4.68 -6.34
C HIS A 61 0.97 3.22 -6.71
N VAL A 62 -0.11 2.62 -6.23
CA VAL A 62 -0.45 1.21 -6.47
C VAL A 62 -1.78 1.13 -7.18
N GLY A 63 -1.78 0.59 -8.40
CA GLY A 63 -2.96 0.30 -9.18
C GLY A 63 -3.32 -1.17 -9.12
N PHE A 64 -4.59 -1.45 -8.79
CA PHE A 64 -5.10 -2.82 -8.68
C PHE A 64 -5.92 -3.21 -9.91
N THR A 65 -5.86 -4.50 -10.21
CA THR A 65 -6.76 -5.19 -11.14
C THR A 65 -7.39 -6.39 -10.42
N ASN A 66 -8.61 -6.79 -10.79
CA ASN A 66 -9.37 -7.86 -10.10
C ASN A 66 -8.52 -9.12 -9.82
N ASN A 67 -7.80 -9.62 -10.82
CA ASN A 67 -7.10 -10.91 -10.72
C ASN A 67 -5.83 -10.85 -9.85
N LEU A 68 -5.34 -9.66 -9.54
CA LEU A 68 -4.03 -9.46 -8.89
C LEU A 68 -4.13 -8.67 -7.58
N PHE A 69 -5.34 -8.35 -7.13
CA PHE A 69 -5.56 -7.50 -5.96
C PHE A 69 -4.78 -7.99 -4.74
N ASN A 70 -5.04 -9.22 -4.30
CA ASN A 70 -4.43 -9.80 -3.10
C ASN A 70 -2.91 -9.89 -3.21
N ASN A 71 -2.39 -10.32 -4.37
CA ASN A 71 -0.94 -10.45 -4.57
C ASN A 71 -0.25 -9.08 -4.58
N SER A 72 -0.81 -8.10 -5.30
CA SER A 72 -0.28 -6.74 -5.38
C SER A 72 -0.31 -6.06 -4.03
N LEU A 73 -1.40 -6.26 -3.28
CA LEU A 73 -1.54 -5.70 -1.95
C LEU A 73 -0.58 -6.36 -0.96
N ASN A 74 -0.49 -7.68 -0.94
CA ASN A 74 0.43 -8.40 -0.05
C ASN A 74 1.88 -7.98 -0.34
N PHE A 75 2.23 -7.83 -1.61
CA PHE A 75 3.54 -7.30 -2.00
C PHE A 75 3.75 -5.87 -1.48
N THR A 76 2.76 -5.00 -1.66
CA THR A 76 2.81 -3.61 -1.18
C THR A 76 2.99 -3.53 0.33
N LEU A 77 2.29 -4.35 1.10
CA LEU A 77 2.30 -4.27 2.56
C LEU A 77 3.56 -4.90 3.19
N ASN A 78 4.15 -5.90 2.54
CA ASN A 78 5.28 -6.67 3.08
C ASN A 78 6.64 -6.23 2.54
N HIS A 79 6.72 -5.74 1.29
CA HIS A 79 7.99 -5.47 0.62
C HIS A 79 8.20 -4.00 0.22
N LEU A 80 7.14 -3.17 0.21
CA LEU A 80 7.26 -1.73 0.01
C LEU A 80 7.10 -1.04 1.37
N THR A 81 8.04 -0.22 1.83
CA THR A 81 8.00 0.22 3.23
C THR A 81 8.58 1.61 3.47
N ASN A 82 7.85 2.38 4.27
CA ASN A 82 7.97 3.82 4.49
C ASN A 82 7.65 4.60 3.22
N SER A 83 6.35 4.83 3.03
CA SER A 83 5.88 5.88 2.16
C SER A 83 5.23 6.97 2.97
N THR A 84 5.58 8.23 2.71
CA THR A 84 4.84 9.35 3.32
C THR A 84 3.40 9.39 2.83
N ASN A 85 3.17 8.96 1.57
CA ASN A 85 1.86 8.97 0.91
C ASN A 85 1.63 7.67 0.14
N LEU A 86 0.58 6.93 0.48
CA LEU A 86 0.11 5.78 -0.28
C LEU A 86 -1.11 6.17 -1.12
N TYR A 87 -1.01 6.01 -2.43
CA TYR A 87 -2.09 6.25 -3.39
C TYR A 87 -2.56 4.91 -3.94
N LEU A 88 -3.84 4.61 -3.73
CA LEU A 88 -4.48 3.36 -4.14
C LEU A 88 -5.46 3.65 -5.27
N TYR A 89 -5.26 3.02 -6.44
CA TYR A 89 -6.09 3.21 -7.63
C TYR A 89 -6.91 1.95 -7.92
N PHE A 90 -8.23 2.11 -8.01
CA PHE A 90 -9.18 1.00 -8.21
C PHE A 90 -9.90 1.03 -9.56
N ASN A 91 -9.37 1.76 -10.54
CA ASN A 91 -9.98 1.96 -11.87
C ASN A 91 -10.37 0.67 -12.61
N TYR A 92 -9.76 -0.46 -12.25
CA TYR A 92 -9.96 -1.78 -12.90
C TYR A 92 -10.40 -2.86 -11.91
N VAL A 93 -11.04 -2.47 -10.80
CA VAL A 93 -11.58 -3.39 -9.78
C VAL A 93 -13.10 -3.30 -9.76
N ASN A 94 -13.78 -4.38 -10.13
CA ASN A 94 -15.24 -4.40 -10.28
C ASN A 94 -15.96 -4.77 -8.98
N ASN A 95 -15.33 -5.60 -8.13
CA ASN A 95 -15.94 -6.12 -6.90
C ASN A 95 -15.25 -5.54 -5.65
N LEU A 96 -15.09 -4.22 -5.60
CA LEU A 96 -14.30 -3.57 -4.56
C LEU A 96 -14.83 -3.83 -3.13
N GLU A 97 -16.14 -4.07 -2.98
CA GLU A 97 -16.79 -4.45 -1.72
C GLU A 97 -16.18 -5.72 -1.09
N GLU A 98 -15.69 -6.67 -1.89
CA GLU A 98 -15.06 -7.90 -1.38
C GLU A 98 -13.78 -7.61 -0.59
N TYR A 99 -13.13 -6.48 -0.88
CA TYR A 99 -11.85 -6.09 -0.28
C TYR A 99 -12.00 -5.07 0.86
N ILE A 100 -13.23 -4.70 1.22
CA ILE A 100 -13.49 -3.61 2.14
C ILE A 100 -12.84 -3.79 3.52
N ASN A 101 -12.90 -5.02 4.05
CA ASN A 101 -12.32 -5.36 5.35
C ASN A 101 -10.79 -5.24 5.32
N ILE A 102 -10.19 -5.59 4.18
CA ILE A 102 -8.74 -5.51 4.00
C ILE A 102 -8.32 -4.04 3.92
N LEU A 103 -9.03 -3.23 3.13
CA LEU A 103 -8.77 -1.79 3.03
C LEU A 103 -8.94 -1.10 4.39
N PHE A 104 -10.00 -1.44 5.12
CA PHE A 104 -10.23 -0.94 6.46
C PHE A 104 -9.11 -1.35 7.43
N ASN A 105 -8.65 -2.61 7.37
CA ASN A 105 -7.55 -3.10 8.21
C ASN A 105 -6.25 -2.30 7.99
N ILE A 106 -5.92 -1.94 6.74
CA ILE A 106 -4.78 -1.07 6.43
C ILE A 106 -4.92 0.27 7.15
N LEU A 107 -6.12 0.86 7.11
CA LEU A 107 -6.35 2.17 7.69
C LEU A 107 -6.21 2.17 9.21
N ILE A 108 -6.61 1.11 9.91
CA ILE A 108 -6.58 1.09 11.38
C ILE A 108 -5.28 0.56 11.98
N ASN A 109 -4.49 -0.21 11.21
CA ASN A 109 -3.30 -0.89 11.74
C ASN A 109 -1.97 -0.44 11.12
N GLU A 110 -1.96 0.15 9.93
CA GLU A 110 -0.74 0.44 9.17
C GLU A 110 -0.37 1.94 9.16
N GLY A 111 -0.95 2.76 10.04
CA GLY A 111 -0.70 4.21 10.11
C GLY A 111 0.76 4.59 10.37
N ASN A 112 1.53 3.70 11.01
CA ASN A 112 2.97 3.88 11.20
C ASN A 112 3.76 3.75 9.89
N LYS A 113 3.29 2.93 8.94
CA LYS A 113 3.93 2.75 7.63
C LYS A 113 3.46 3.80 6.62
N PHE A 114 2.20 4.21 6.73
CA PHE A 114 1.53 5.11 5.79
C PHE A 114 0.86 6.27 6.55
N PRO A 115 1.58 7.37 6.79
CA PRO A 115 1.02 8.55 7.45
C PRO A 115 -0.13 9.19 6.66
N LYS A 116 -0.21 8.93 5.36
CA LYS A 116 -1.32 9.36 4.51
C LYS A 116 -1.70 8.27 3.52
N VAL A 117 -3.00 8.01 3.40
CA VAL A 117 -3.58 7.12 2.39
C VAL A 117 -4.60 7.89 1.56
N THR A 118 -4.52 7.76 0.24
CA THR A 118 -5.46 8.37 -0.72
C THR A 118 -6.08 7.29 -1.58
N PHE A 119 -7.40 7.22 -1.58
CA PHE A 119 -8.17 6.30 -2.42
C PHE A 119 -8.65 7.03 -3.68
N HIS A 120 -8.25 6.54 -4.85
CA HIS A 120 -8.70 7.02 -6.15
C HIS A 120 -9.73 6.07 -6.76
N SER A 121 -10.83 6.64 -7.28
CA SER A 121 -11.93 5.88 -7.89
C SER A 121 -12.56 4.84 -6.95
N CYS A 122 -12.63 5.16 -5.66
CA CYS A 122 -13.19 4.31 -4.62
C CYS A 122 -14.63 4.76 -4.31
N GLY A 123 -15.61 4.04 -4.83
CA GLY A 123 -17.04 4.27 -4.56
C GLY A 123 -17.56 3.56 -3.30
N LEU A 124 -16.71 3.30 -2.29
CA LEU A 124 -17.07 2.48 -1.14
C LEU A 124 -17.70 3.30 0.00
N THR A 125 -18.99 3.58 -0.08
CA THR A 125 -19.75 4.23 1.01
C THR A 125 -19.59 3.49 2.32
N ARG A 126 -19.55 2.15 2.28
CA ARG A 126 -19.41 1.32 3.46
C ARG A 126 -18.04 1.48 4.13
N LEU A 127 -16.97 1.75 3.38
CA LEU A 127 -15.62 1.94 3.97
C LEU A 127 -15.61 3.24 4.79
N PHE A 128 -16.24 4.28 4.26
CA PHE A 128 -16.43 5.54 4.94
C PHE A 128 -17.22 5.38 6.25
N VAL A 129 -18.32 4.60 6.23
CA VAL A 129 -19.11 4.30 7.44
C VAL A 129 -18.27 3.58 8.49
N LEU A 130 -17.52 2.55 8.09
CA LEU A 130 -16.64 1.79 9.01
C LEU A 130 -15.57 2.70 9.66
N ILE A 131 -15.00 3.63 8.90
CA ILE A 131 -14.03 4.61 9.42
C ILE A 131 -14.68 5.49 10.51
N ILE A 132 -15.87 6.02 10.26
CA ILE A 132 -16.59 6.86 11.23
C ILE A 132 -16.95 6.07 12.48
N GLU A 133 -17.54 4.89 12.33
CA GLU A 133 -17.92 4.03 13.46
C GLU A 133 -16.71 3.68 14.32
N TYR A 134 -15.57 3.36 13.70
CA TYR A 134 -14.34 3.07 14.40
C TYR A 134 -13.81 4.28 15.17
N ILE A 135 -13.77 5.46 14.55
CA ILE A 135 -13.33 6.69 15.23
C ILE A 135 -14.24 7.02 16.41
N ALA A 136 -15.56 6.82 16.27
CA ALA A 136 -16.54 7.12 17.31
C ALA A 136 -16.47 6.16 18.50
N THR A 137 -16.08 4.91 18.27
CA THR A 137 -16.13 3.84 19.29
C THR A 137 -14.76 3.45 19.84
N SER A 138 -13.68 3.70 19.10
CA SER A 138 -12.34 3.34 19.51
C SER A 138 -11.80 4.28 20.59
N LYS A 139 -11.20 3.69 21.62
CA LYS A 139 -10.48 4.42 22.67
C LYS A 139 -9.04 4.77 22.28
N ASP A 140 -8.51 4.11 21.24
CA ASP A 140 -7.14 4.26 20.78
C ASP A 140 -7.09 4.25 19.25
N CYS A 141 -6.73 5.39 18.66
CA CYS A 141 -6.52 5.54 17.21
C CYS A 141 -5.03 5.73 16.87
N SER A 142 -4.10 5.41 17.77
CA SER A 142 -2.65 5.66 17.59
C SER A 142 -2.05 4.91 16.39
N LYS A 143 -2.59 3.74 16.04
CA LYS A 143 -2.16 2.93 14.90
C LYS A 143 -2.87 3.29 13.59
N MET A 144 -3.91 4.11 13.68
CA MET A 144 -4.72 4.48 12.53
C MET A 144 -3.97 5.48 11.64
N VAL A 145 -4.18 5.37 10.34
CA VAL A 145 -3.70 6.33 9.34
C VAL A 145 -4.23 7.71 9.70
N PRO A 146 -3.36 8.70 9.97
CA PRO A 146 -3.80 9.99 10.49
C PRO A 146 -4.47 10.88 9.45
N VAL A 147 -4.21 10.64 8.16
CA VAL A 147 -4.75 11.42 7.05
C VAL A 147 -5.28 10.49 5.95
N ILE A 148 -6.60 10.52 5.72
CA ILE A 148 -7.28 9.67 4.75
C ILE A 148 -8.03 10.57 3.76
N TYR A 149 -7.71 10.42 2.48
CA TYR A 149 -8.35 11.16 1.38
C TYR A 149 -9.13 10.23 0.46
N PHE A 150 -10.28 10.71 0.00
CA PHE A 150 -11.06 10.09 -1.06
C PHE A 150 -11.13 11.07 -2.24
N ASP A 151 -10.69 10.67 -3.42
CA ASP A 151 -10.63 11.55 -4.61
C ASP A 151 -12.00 11.75 -5.29
N TYR A 152 -13.07 11.16 -4.74
CA TYR A 152 -14.43 11.34 -5.25
C TYR A 152 -15.12 12.49 -4.52
N ILE A 153 -15.77 13.37 -5.31
CA ILE A 153 -16.33 14.67 -4.86
C ILE A 153 -17.30 14.52 -3.66
N ASP A 154 -17.97 13.37 -3.54
CA ASP A 154 -19.04 13.18 -2.56
C ASP A 154 -18.56 12.71 -1.17
N TYR A 155 -17.26 12.43 -1.00
CA TYR A 155 -16.73 11.97 0.29
C TYR A 155 -15.93 13.04 1.02
N SER A 156 -16.18 13.14 2.33
CA SER A 156 -15.36 13.99 3.21
C SER A 156 -13.98 13.36 3.43
N ASN A 157 -12.96 14.21 3.55
CA ASN A 157 -11.61 13.79 3.91
C ASN A 157 -11.44 13.74 5.43
N PHE A 158 -10.64 12.80 5.91
CA PHE A 158 -10.41 12.62 7.35
C PHE A 158 -8.99 13.06 7.73
N GLU A 159 -8.91 13.96 8.71
CA GLU A 159 -7.66 14.32 9.38
C GLU A 159 -7.87 14.12 10.89
N LEU A 160 -7.31 13.05 11.46
CA LEU A 160 -7.56 12.67 12.86
C LEU A 160 -7.21 13.79 13.85
N LYS A 161 -6.13 14.54 13.58
CA LYS A 161 -5.71 15.68 14.41
C LYS A 161 -6.74 16.82 14.45
N LYS A 162 -7.58 16.97 13.42
CA LYS A 162 -8.68 17.94 13.41
C LYS A 162 -9.90 17.41 14.17
N LEU A 163 -10.21 16.12 14.02
CA LEU A 163 -11.34 15.47 14.69
C LEU A 163 -11.14 15.42 16.21
N ALA A 164 -9.93 15.09 16.67
CA ALA A 164 -9.61 15.02 18.10
C ALA A 164 -9.65 16.37 18.83
N LYS A 165 -9.72 17.51 18.12
CA LYS A 165 -9.91 18.83 18.73
C LYS A 165 -11.38 19.18 18.99
N ASN A 166 -12.30 18.39 18.44
CA ASN A 166 -13.75 18.62 18.50
C ASN A 166 -14.48 17.61 19.42
N VAL A 167 -13.73 16.77 20.11
CA VAL A 167 -14.19 15.82 21.15
C VAL A 167 -13.62 16.26 22.48
#